data_AF-A0A7L2QPY9-F1
#
_entry.id   AF-A0A7L2QPY9-F1
#
_cell.length_a   1.000
_cell.length_b   1.000
_cell.length_c   1.000
_cell.angle_alpha   90.00
_cell.angle_beta   90.00
_cell.angle_gamma   90.00
#
_symmetry.space_group_name_H-M   'P 1'
#
loop_
_entity.id
_entity.type
_entity.pdbx_description
1 polymer ?
#
loop_
_entity_poly.entity_id
_entity_poly.type
_entity_poly.pdbx_seq_one_letter_code
_entity_poly.pdbx_strand_id
1 'polypeptide(L)'
;GMEADFAAFGSPLCGEVKRFCRRVRETYREIQKDLTPYKDDRYYRLAPMRLYTLSKRHFVLVFVVFFICFGLTVFIGIAGPNVIETSVARTDLNNSLKLKPFNLSSPPLSTYNQQLWLTCVVELDQHDVSLKKNVTMTVKVLGVVKDGSTPYVNNQVHNRTRLLSCAQKCSEIIVAHLGYLNYTQYNIFVSFEDLNKLTYTIQNITFTVSIKVYTSKRSLFNGVEVCFKCNKKCLFAHSLRKFSMRDWGIEQKWMSILLPLLLLYNGT
;
A
#
# COMPACT_ATOMS: atom_id res chain seq x y z
N GLY A 1 -0.72 -72.46 -47.53
CA GLY A 1 -1.19 -71.08 -47.26
C GLY A 1 -0.02 -70.18 -47.58
N MET A 2 -0.09 -69.33 -48.60
CA MET A 2 -0.81 -68.04 -48.53
C MET A 2 -0.19 -67.26 -47.36
N GLU A 3 0.85 -66.46 -47.56
CA GLU A 3 0.96 -65.38 -48.54
C GLU A 3 2.25 -65.44 -49.37
N ALA A 4 2.06 -65.43 -50.68
CA ALA A 4 3.04 -64.92 -51.62
C ALA A 4 3.08 -63.39 -51.54
N ASP A 5 4.08 -62.82 -52.19
CA ASP A 5 4.10 -61.42 -52.65
C ASP A 5 4.47 -60.37 -51.60
N PHE A 6 5.74 -60.31 -51.23
CA PHE A 6 6.55 -59.08 -51.30
C PHE A 6 8.04 -59.42 -51.06
N ALA A 7 8.54 -60.43 -51.77
CA ALA A 7 9.97 -60.50 -51.99
C ALA A 7 10.38 -59.30 -52.88
N ALA A 8 11.52 -58.71 -52.55
CA ALA A 8 12.38 -57.98 -53.48
C ALA A 8 11.91 -56.60 -53.96
N PHE A 9 11.88 -55.58 -53.09
CA PHE A 9 12.15 -54.19 -53.51
C PHE A 9 12.69 -53.32 -52.35
N GLY A 10 13.63 -53.85 -51.57
CA GLY A 10 14.46 -53.02 -50.70
C GLY A 10 15.50 -52.28 -51.53
N SER A 11 15.10 -51.16 -52.14
CA SER A 11 15.95 -50.37 -53.02
C SER A 11 17.33 -50.08 -52.37
N PRO A 12 18.43 -50.06 -53.15
CA PRO A 12 19.77 -49.70 -52.64
C PRO A 12 19.77 -48.35 -51.90
N LEU A 13 18.77 -47.51 -52.19
CA LEU A 13 18.43 -46.28 -51.50
C LEU A 13 18.18 -46.44 -49.98
N CYS A 14 17.53 -47.52 -49.52
CA CYS A 14 17.17 -47.69 -48.12
C CYS A 14 18.41 -47.88 -47.22
N GLY A 15 19.41 -48.61 -47.73
CA GLY A 15 20.70 -48.77 -47.06
C GLY A 15 21.51 -47.47 -47.00
N GLU A 16 21.44 -46.65 -48.05
CA GLU A 16 22.08 -45.33 -48.10
C GLU A 16 21.39 -44.31 -47.19
N VAL A 17 20.06 -44.28 -47.16
CA VAL A 17 19.27 -43.41 -46.26
C VAL A 17 19.55 -43.76 -44.80
N LYS A 18 19.65 -45.05 -44.45
CA LYS A 18 19.99 -45.47 -43.08
C LYS A 18 21.40 -45.03 -42.68
N ARG A 19 22.38 -45.11 -43.61
CA ARG A 19 23.73 -44.59 -43.39
C ARG A 19 23.75 -43.07 -43.25
N PHE A 20 22.98 -42.36 -44.07
CA PHE A 20 22.86 -40.91 -44.01
C PHE A 20 22.20 -40.45 -42.70
N CYS A 21 21.07 -41.03 -42.29
CA CYS A 21 20.42 -40.72 -41.02
C CYS A 21 21.32 -40.99 -39.81
N ARG A 22 22.15 -42.04 -39.86
CA ARG A 22 23.13 -42.30 -38.80
C ARG A 22 24.17 -41.19 -38.73
N ARG A 23 24.71 -40.79 -39.89
CA ARG A 23 25.70 -39.71 -40.00
C ARG A 23 25.12 -38.36 -39.54
N VAL A 24 23.91 -38.01 -39.96
CA VAL A 24 23.20 -36.80 -39.51
C VAL A 24 22.94 -36.82 -38.00
N ARG A 25 22.59 -37.98 -37.43
CA ARG A 25 22.39 -38.11 -35.98
C ARG A 25 23.69 -37.93 -35.20
N GLU A 26 24.81 -38.42 -35.74
CA GLU A 26 26.14 -38.24 -35.14
C GLU A 26 26.58 -36.78 -35.24
N THR A 27 26.43 -36.13 -36.40
CA THR A 27 26.71 -34.70 -36.57
C THR A 27 25.78 -33.83 -35.69
N TYR A 28 24.51 -34.20 -35.54
CA TYR A 28 23.59 -33.52 -34.62
C TYR A 28 24.04 -33.69 -33.16
N ARG A 29 24.56 -34.85 -32.75
CA ARG A 29 25.10 -35.05 -31.40
C ARG A 29 26.40 -34.27 -31.18
N GLU A 30 27.27 -34.17 -32.19
CA GLU A 30 28.49 -33.36 -32.12
C GLU A 30 28.15 -31.87 -32.03
N ILE A 31 27.28 -31.38 -32.91
CA ILE A 31 26.75 -30.02 -32.88
C ILE A 31 26.07 -29.75 -31.53
N GLN A 32 25.27 -30.68 -31.02
CA GLN A 32 24.63 -30.54 -29.71
C GLN A 32 25.65 -30.48 -28.59
N LYS A 33 26.72 -31.30 -28.62
CA LYS A 33 27.82 -31.23 -27.65
C LYS A 33 28.60 -29.92 -27.73
N ASP A 34 28.80 -29.35 -28.92
CA ASP A 34 29.47 -28.05 -29.15
C ASP A 34 28.59 -26.84 -28.85
N LEU A 35 27.27 -26.97 -28.96
CA LEU A 35 26.30 -25.96 -28.51
C LEU A 35 26.01 -26.03 -27.01
N THR A 36 26.21 -27.19 -26.37
CA THR A 36 25.98 -27.38 -24.93
C THR A 36 27.23 -27.61 -24.05
N PRO A 37 28.47 -27.21 -24.39
CA PRO A 37 29.60 -27.36 -23.45
C PRO A 37 29.42 -26.44 -22.22
N TYR A 38 28.52 -25.45 -22.32
CA TYR A 38 28.24 -24.46 -21.29
C TYR A 38 27.06 -24.82 -20.36
N LYS A 39 26.36 -25.94 -20.59
CA LYS A 39 25.15 -26.28 -19.83
C LYS A 39 25.49 -26.90 -18.48
N ASP A 40 26.52 -27.74 -18.42
CA ASP A 40 26.96 -28.42 -17.20
C ASP A 40 27.77 -27.48 -16.28
N ASP A 41 28.59 -26.60 -16.85
CA ASP A 41 29.36 -25.59 -16.09
C ASP A 41 28.50 -24.60 -15.30
N ARG A 42 27.29 -24.29 -15.78
CA ARG A 42 26.37 -23.38 -15.08
C ARG A 42 25.79 -23.98 -13.82
N TYR A 43 25.60 -25.31 -13.76
CA TYR A 43 25.02 -25.96 -12.58
C TYR A 43 25.99 -25.91 -11.38
N TYR A 44 27.30 -25.99 -11.65
CA TYR A 44 28.35 -25.94 -10.62
C TYR A 44 28.84 -24.52 -10.29
N ARG A 45 28.56 -23.52 -11.12
CA ARG A 45 28.93 -22.11 -10.88
C ARG A 45 27.93 -21.31 -10.05
N LEU A 46 26.72 -21.81 -9.83
CA LEU A 46 25.71 -21.12 -9.04
C LEU A 46 26.25 -20.88 -7.62
N ALA A 47 26.33 -19.61 -7.22
CA ALA A 47 26.78 -19.25 -5.87
C ALA A 47 25.89 -19.96 -4.83
N PRO A 48 26.42 -20.90 -4.03
CA PRO A 48 25.60 -21.67 -3.10
C PRO A 48 24.96 -20.70 -2.12
N MET A 49 23.62 -20.71 -2.04
CA MET A 49 22.93 -19.93 -1.03
C MET A 49 23.36 -20.43 0.34
N ARG A 50 23.86 -19.51 1.18
CA ARG A 50 24.33 -19.78 2.55
C ARG A 50 23.32 -20.53 3.42
N LEU A 51 22.04 -20.54 3.05
CA LEU A 51 21.02 -21.31 3.76
C LEU A 51 21.21 -22.83 3.62
N TYR A 52 21.72 -23.32 2.48
CA TYR A 52 21.92 -24.75 2.22
C TYR A 52 23.19 -25.33 2.84
N THR A 53 24.13 -24.47 3.27
CA THR A 53 25.38 -24.88 3.91
C THR A 53 25.38 -24.69 5.43
N LEU A 54 24.27 -24.21 6.01
CA LEU A 54 24.13 -24.02 7.45
C LEU A 54 23.82 -25.34 8.17
N SER A 55 24.59 -25.62 9.21
CA SER A 55 24.31 -26.73 10.13
C SER A 55 22.92 -26.58 10.77
N LYS A 56 22.22 -27.69 11.02
CA LYS A 56 20.86 -27.74 11.60
C LYS A 56 20.71 -26.84 12.84
N ARG A 57 21.76 -26.72 13.67
CA ARG A 57 21.78 -25.87 14.87
C ARG A 57 21.74 -24.37 14.53
N HIS A 58 22.43 -23.95 13.47
CA HIS A 58 22.46 -22.56 13.06
C HIS A 58 21.15 -22.16 12.37
N PHE A 59 20.53 -23.08 11.62
CA PHE A 59 19.21 -22.87 11.03
C PHE A 59 18.15 -22.59 12.10
N VAL A 60 18.06 -23.44 13.13
CA VAL A 60 17.12 -23.26 14.25
C VAL A 60 17.36 -21.94 14.97
N LEU A 61 18.62 -21.56 15.22
CA LEU A 61 18.97 -20.32 15.89
C LEU A 61 18.48 -19.08 15.10
N VAL A 62 18.62 -19.08 13.78
CA VAL A 62 18.14 -17.98 12.92
C VAL A 62 16.62 -17.82 13.03
N PHE A 63 15.86 -18.92 13.05
CA PHE A 63 14.41 -18.86 13.23
C PHE A 63 14.01 -18.32 14.60
N VAL A 64 14.68 -18.76 15.67
CA VAL A 64 14.42 -18.25 17.03
C VAL A 64 14.66 -16.75 17.11
N VAL A 65 15.80 -16.27 16.60
CA VAL A 65 16.11 -14.83 16.57
C VAL A 65 15.10 -14.07 15.71
N PHE A 66 14.67 -14.63 14.58
CA PHE A 66 13.64 -14.01 13.74
C PHE A 66 12.32 -13.83 14.50
N PHE A 67 11.84 -14.86 15.20
CA PHE A 67 10.58 -14.76 15.96
C PHE A 67 10.69 -13.79 17.14
N ILE A 68 11.84 -13.69 17.80
CA ILE A 68 12.08 -12.70 18.85
C ILE A 68 12.02 -11.28 18.26
N CYS A 69 12.75 -11.02 17.18
CA CYS A 69 12.74 -9.71 16.52
C CYS A 69 11.35 -9.35 15.98
N PHE A 70 10.67 -10.31 15.33
CA PHE A 70 9.32 -10.12 14.80
C PHE A 70 8.33 -9.83 15.93
N GLY A 71 8.39 -10.58 17.02
CA GLY A 71 7.59 -10.34 18.22
C GLY A 71 7.79 -8.92 18.75
N LEU A 72 9.04 -8.48 18.93
CA LEU A 72 9.35 -7.12 19.38
C LEU A 72 8.77 -6.06 18.44
N THR A 73 8.89 -6.22 17.11
CA THR A 73 8.31 -5.27 16.14
C THR A 73 6.79 -5.21 16.25
N VAL A 74 6.11 -6.35 16.40
CA VAL A 74 4.65 -6.41 16.56
C VAL A 74 4.21 -5.74 17.87
N PHE A 75 4.86 -6.06 18.98
CA PHE A 75 4.54 -5.47 20.28
C PHE A 75 4.72 -3.94 20.28
N ILE A 76 5.79 -3.44 19.65
CA ILE A 76 6.02 -1.99 19.54
C ILE A 76 4.98 -1.35 18.60
N GLY A 77 4.58 -2.03 17.52
CA GLY A 77 3.52 -1.56 16.63
C GLY A 77 2.17 -1.40 17.32
N ILE A 78 1.83 -2.31 18.25
CA ILE A 78 0.60 -2.29 19.05
C ILE A 78 0.69 -1.24 20.17
N ALA A 79 1.82 -1.14 20.86
CA ALA A 79 2.02 -0.19 21.96
C ALA A 79 2.32 1.25 21.48
N GLY A 80 2.48 1.46 20.17
CA GLY A 80 2.72 2.76 19.58
C GLY A 80 1.52 3.71 19.71
N PRO A 81 1.75 5.04 19.74
CA PRO A 81 0.67 6.01 19.80
C PRO A 81 -0.21 5.97 18.54
N ASN A 82 -1.49 6.30 18.72
CA ASN A 82 -2.48 6.32 17.64
C ASN A 82 -2.07 7.29 16.52
N VAL A 83 -2.23 6.86 15.27
CA VAL A 83 -1.86 7.63 14.07
C VAL A 83 -2.89 8.74 13.76
N ILE A 84 -4.10 8.60 14.29
CA ILE A 84 -5.22 9.50 14.03
C ILE A 84 -5.75 10.01 15.36
N GLU A 85 -5.69 11.33 15.55
CA GLU A 85 -6.38 12.01 16.63
C GLU A 85 -7.76 12.45 16.12
N THR A 86 -8.80 12.15 16.88
CA THR A 86 -10.17 12.50 16.52
C THR A 86 -10.76 13.41 17.58
N SER A 87 -11.36 14.51 17.15
CA SER A 87 -12.15 15.41 17.99
C SER A 87 -13.56 15.51 17.44
N VAL A 88 -14.55 15.24 18.28
CA VAL A 88 -15.96 15.24 17.91
C VAL A 88 -16.62 16.51 18.43
N ALA A 89 -17.27 17.25 17.54
CA ALA A 89 -18.11 18.40 17.86
C ALA A 89 -19.58 18.04 17.55
N ARG A 90 -20.43 18.03 18.58
CA ARG A 90 -21.87 17.83 18.42
C ARG A 90 -22.60 19.16 18.43
N THR A 91 -23.56 19.31 17.53
CA THR A 91 -24.43 20.49 17.48
C THR A 91 -25.88 20.03 17.55
N ASP A 92 -26.53 20.35 18.67
CA ASP A 92 -27.94 20.06 18.91
C ASP A 92 -28.80 21.17 18.30
N LEU A 93 -29.75 20.81 17.43
CA LEU A 93 -30.57 21.77 16.67
C LEU A 93 -31.83 22.20 17.45
N ASN A 94 -31.70 22.47 18.75
CA ASN A 94 -32.88 22.62 19.61
C ASN A 94 -33.58 23.99 19.58
N ASN A 95 -33.13 24.98 18.81
CA ASN A 95 -33.89 26.23 18.66
C ASN A 95 -33.60 26.98 17.34
N SER A 96 -34.66 27.17 16.54
CA SER A 96 -34.79 28.08 15.39
C SER A 96 -34.29 27.61 14.02
N LEU A 97 -35.19 26.95 13.28
CA LEU A 97 -35.74 27.21 11.93
C LEU A 97 -34.95 27.94 10.81
N LYS A 98 -33.65 28.18 10.93
CA LYS A 98 -32.76 28.43 9.79
C LYS A 98 -31.42 27.79 10.11
N LEU A 99 -31.04 26.74 9.37
CA LEU A 99 -29.67 26.19 9.43
C LEU A 99 -28.67 27.34 9.24
N LYS A 100 -28.12 27.84 10.35
CA LYS A 100 -27.05 28.83 10.36
C LYS A 100 -25.76 28.10 9.92
N PRO A 101 -24.83 28.76 9.22
CA PRO A 101 -23.52 28.17 8.97
C PRO A 101 -22.87 27.70 10.28
N PHE A 102 -22.46 26.44 10.30
CA PHE A 102 -21.73 25.83 11.40
C PHE A 102 -20.29 26.32 11.36
N ASN A 103 -19.83 26.94 12.44
CA ASN A 103 -18.45 27.36 12.59
C ASN A 103 -17.73 26.34 13.47
N LEU A 104 -16.86 25.55 12.84
CA LEU A 104 -16.09 24.51 13.49
C LEU A 104 -14.64 24.96 13.56
N SER A 105 -14.02 24.83 14.72
CA SER A 105 -12.60 25.10 14.89
C SER A 105 -11.86 23.80 15.10
N SER A 106 -10.75 23.63 14.37
CA SER A 106 -9.87 22.48 14.59
C SER A 106 -9.16 22.62 15.94
N PRO A 107 -8.78 21.50 16.57
CA PRO A 107 -7.76 21.50 17.61
C PRO A 107 -6.48 22.21 17.14
N PRO A 108 -5.64 22.71 18.07
CA PRO A 108 -4.37 23.33 17.72
C PRO A 108 -3.48 22.33 16.99
N LEU A 109 -3.00 22.74 15.81
CA LEU A 109 -2.16 21.93 14.94
C LEU A 109 -0.69 22.29 15.12
N SER A 110 0.15 21.25 15.09
CA SER A 110 1.61 21.39 15.01
C SER A 110 2.10 21.06 13.60
N THR A 111 3.37 21.33 13.32
CA THR A 111 4.06 20.99 12.05
C THR A 111 4.13 19.48 11.79
N TYR A 112 3.81 18.65 12.78
CA TYR A 112 3.77 17.19 12.66
C TYR A 112 2.46 16.66 12.07
N ASN A 113 1.43 17.52 11.96
CA ASN A 113 0.16 17.13 11.38
C ASN A 113 0.23 17.25 9.86
N GLN A 114 -0.07 16.16 9.15
CA GLN A 114 0.02 16.15 7.69
C GLN A 114 -1.33 16.39 7.02
N GLN A 115 -2.37 15.73 7.52
CA GLN A 115 -3.69 15.72 6.90
C GLN A 115 -4.78 16.01 7.91
N LEU A 116 -5.80 16.77 7.48
CA LEU A 116 -7.02 17.02 8.25
C LEU A 116 -8.23 16.57 7.44
N TRP A 117 -9.05 15.75 8.07
CA TRP A 117 -10.31 15.24 7.54
C TRP A 117 -11.44 15.78 8.39
N LEU A 118 -12.41 16.44 7.76
CA LEU A 118 -13.66 16.81 8.41
C LEU A 118 -14.77 15.98 7.82
N THR A 119 -15.40 15.19 8.66
CA THR A 119 -16.58 14.39 8.31
C THR A 119 -17.79 14.85 9.10
N CYS A 120 -18.97 14.58 8.55
CA CYS A 120 -20.24 14.93 9.15
C CYS A 120 -21.18 13.72 9.09
N VAL A 121 -21.93 13.55 10.16
CA VAL A 121 -23.03 12.58 10.25
C VAL A 121 -24.27 13.32 10.70
N VAL A 122 -25.33 13.19 9.90
CA VAL A 122 -26.65 13.75 10.19
C VAL A 122 -27.52 12.65 10.81
N GLU A 123 -28.25 12.99 11.85
CA GLU A 123 -29.20 12.10 12.52
C GLU A 123 -30.63 12.62 12.29
N LEU A 124 -31.50 11.71 11.84
CA LEU A 124 -32.90 12.00 11.55
C LEU A 124 -33.77 11.49 12.69
N ASP A 125 -34.89 12.19 12.93
CA ASP A 125 -35.85 11.84 13.96
C ASP A 125 -36.69 10.57 13.64
N GLN A 126 -36.68 10.13 12.37
CA GLN A 126 -37.53 9.02 11.91
C GLN A 126 -36.74 7.73 11.65
N HIS A 127 -37.29 6.60 12.12
CA HIS A 127 -36.58 5.31 12.17
C HIS A 127 -36.77 4.38 10.95
N ASP A 128 -37.83 4.54 10.14
CA ASP A 128 -38.31 3.43 9.28
C ASP A 128 -38.12 3.57 7.76
N VAL A 129 -37.57 4.66 7.23
CA VAL A 129 -37.42 4.84 5.77
C VAL A 129 -35.98 5.15 5.38
N SER A 130 -35.43 4.35 4.46
CA SER A 130 -34.12 4.63 3.86
C SER A 130 -34.23 5.79 2.86
N LEU A 131 -33.77 6.97 3.26
CA LEU A 131 -33.76 8.18 2.43
C LEU A 131 -32.44 8.30 1.65
N LYS A 132 -32.53 8.53 0.34
CA LYS A 132 -31.37 8.91 -0.49
C LYS A 132 -31.63 10.25 -1.13
N LYS A 133 -30.84 11.28 -0.78
CA LYS A 133 -31.03 12.64 -1.30
C LYS A 133 -29.70 13.32 -1.56
N ASN A 134 -29.61 14.05 -2.67
CA ASN A 134 -28.46 14.92 -2.94
C ASN A 134 -28.63 16.22 -2.15
N VAL A 135 -27.59 16.60 -1.42
CA VAL A 135 -27.54 17.83 -0.63
C VAL A 135 -26.35 18.67 -1.11
N THR A 136 -26.59 19.94 -1.43
CA THR A 136 -25.52 20.91 -1.66
C THR A 136 -25.05 21.48 -0.32
N MET A 137 -23.73 21.49 -0.15
CA MET A 137 -23.04 22.11 0.98
C MET A 137 -22.00 23.10 0.49
N THR A 138 -21.88 24.17 1.24
CA THR A 138 -21.00 25.29 0.96
C THR A 138 -19.95 25.33 2.07
N VAL A 139 -18.70 25.08 1.70
CA VAL A 139 -17.58 24.92 2.62
C VAL A 139 -16.58 26.06 2.42
N LYS A 140 -16.25 26.77 3.49
CA LYS A 140 -15.22 27.81 3.52
C LYS A 140 -14.20 27.49 4.61
N VAL A 141 -12.92 27.51 4.27
CA VAL A 141 -11.83 27.15 5.19
C VAL A 141 -10.95 28.37 5.42
N LEU A 142 -10.69 28.71 6.68
CA LEU A 142 -9.79 29.77 7.11
C LEU A 142 -8.65 29.15 7.91
N GLY A 143 -7.42 29.64 7.71
CA GLY A 143 -6.28 29.29 8.54
C GLY A 143 -5.95 30.43 9.47
N VAL A 144 -5.59 30.09 10.70
CA VAL A 144 -5.17 31.05 11.73
C VAL A 144 -3.66 30.88 11.93
N VAL A 145 -2.93 31.99 11.88
CA VAL A 145 -1.49 32.03 12.13
C VAL A 145 -1.24 32.25 13.63
N LYS A 146 -0.01 31.96 14.07
CA LYS A 146 0.44 32.09 15.47
C LYS A 146 0.14 33.46 16.11
N ASP A 147 0.08 34.52 15.31
CA ASP A 147 -0.20 35.89 15.78
C ASP A 147 -1.72 36.14 16.02
N GLY A 148 -2.56 35.11 15.92
CA GLY A 148 -4.02 35.21 16.03
C GLY A 148 -4.69 35.89 14.82
N SER A 149 -3.90 36.40 13.88
CA SER A 149 -4.40 36.88 12.60
C SER A 149 -4.97 35.70 11.79
N THR A 150 -6.11 35.94 11.14
CA THR A 150 -6.80 34.96 10.29
C THR A 150 -6.54 35.28 8.80
N PRO A 151 -5.33 35.05 8.26
CA PRO A 151 -5.13 35.23 6.83
C PRO A 151 -6.00 34.22 6.09
N TYR A 152 -6.67 34.69 5.04
CA TYR A 152 -7.48 33.85 4.17
C TYR A 152 -6.61 32.79 3.52
N VAL A 153 -6.84 31.53 3.88
CA VAL A 153 -6.28 30.38 3.18
C VAL A 153 -7.19 30.10 2.00
N ASN A 154 -7.05 30.95 0.98
CA ASN A 154 -7.86 30.92 -0.23
C ASN A 154 -9.32 31.34 0.04
N ASN A 155 -9.75 32.51 -0.44
CA ASN A 155 -11.12 33.00 -0.29
C ASN A 155 -12.15 32.23 -1.17
N GLN A 156 -11.79 31.01 -1.59
CA GLN A 156 -12.58 30.18 -2.48
C GLN A 156 -13.60 29.41 -1.65
N VAL A 157 -14.85 29.83 -1.80
CA VAL A 157 -16.00 29.10 -1.30
C VAL A 157 -16.17 27.87 -2.20
N HIS A 158 -16.14 26.67 -1.60
CA HIS A 158 -16.30 25.42 -2.33
C HIS A 158 -17.71 24.89 -2.16
N ASN A 159 -18.48 24.90 -3.25
CA ASN A 159 -19.80 24.28 -3.30
C ASN A 159 -19.63 22.81 -3.70
N ARG A 160 -20.16 21.91 -2.89
CA ARG A 160 -20.06 20.47 -3.11
C ARG A 160 -21.43 19.82 -2.95
N THR A 161 -21.80 18.98 -3.90
CA THR A 161 -23.00 18.16 -3.78
C THR A 161 -22.60 16.77 -3.31
N ARG A 162 -23.29 16.25 -2.28
CA ARG A 162 -23.08 14.90 -1.76
C ARG A 162 -24.40 14.15 -1.67
N LEU A 163 -24.36 12.85 -1.98
CA LEU A 163 -25.48 11.95 -1.78
C LEU A 163 -25.53 11.56 -0.30
N LEU A 164 -26.59 11.94 0.37
CA LEU A 164 -26.91 11.57 1.74
C LEU A 164 -27.76 10.29 1.70
N SER A 165 -27.25 9.21 2.28
CA SER A 165 -27.99 7.95 2.44
C SER A 165 -28.29 7.75 3.92
N CYS A 166 -29.55 7.82 4.30
CA CYS A 166 -29.98 7.78 5.70
C CYS A 166 -30.94 6.64 5.96
N ALA A 167 -30.76 5.96 7.09
CA ALA A 167 -31.84 5.31 7.81
C ALA A 167 -32.17 6.23 9.00
N GLN A 168 -32.03 5.75 10.24
CA GLN A 168 -32.03 6.62 11.43
C GLN A 168 -30.81 7.55 11.48
N LYS A 169 -29.62 6.99 11.22
CA LYS A 169 -28.35 7.72 11.13
C LYS A 169 -27.86 7.71 9.69
N CYS A 170 -27.47 8.87 9.17
CA CYS A 170 -26.96 8.97 7.81
C CYS A 170 -25.55 8.41 7.69
N SER A 171 -25.20 7.94 6.49
CA SER A 171 -23.83 7.58 6.13
C SER A 171 -22.90 8.77 6.30
N GLU A 172 -21.70 8.52 6.83
CA GLU A 172 -20.69 9.55 7.02
C GLU A 172 -20.28 10.21 5.70
N ILE A 173 -20.34 11.54 5.66
CA ILE A 173 -19.96 12.33 4.48
C ILE A 173 -18.67 13.10 4.74
N ILE A 174 -17.78 13.12 3.74
CA ILE A 174 -16.55 13.91 3.79
C ILE A 174 -16.85 15.35 3.35
N VAL A 175 -16.77 16.27 4.31
CA VAL A 175 -17.02 17.70 4.12
C VAL A 175 -15.79 18.36 3.51
N ALA A 176 -14.66 18.27 4.21
CA ALA A 176 -13.38 18.86 3.81
C ALA A 176 -12.23 17.87 4.02
N HIS A 177 -11.25 17.95 3.12
CA HIS A 177 -10.00 17.22 3.22
C HIS A 177 -8.87 18.18 2.87
N LEU A 178 -7.97 18.40 3.81
CA LEU A 178 -6.74 19.16 3.61
C LEU A 178 -5.57 18.19 3.63
N GLY A 179 -4.89 18.08 2.49
CA GLY A 179 -3.72 17.20 2.34
C GLY A 179 -2.41 17.79 2.87
N TYR A 180 -2.40 19.10 3.19
CA TYR A 180 -1.24 19.80 3.73
C TYR A 180 -1.68 20.90 4.70
N LEU A 181 -1.02 20.98 5.85
CA LEU A 181 -1.38 21.86 6.95
C LEU A 181 -0.27 22.88 7.21
N ASN A 182 -0.55 24.15 6.92
CA ASN A 182 0.40 25.28 7.04
C ASN A 182 0.11 26.21 8.21
N TYR A 183 -1.07 26.08 8.81
CA TYR A 183 -1.57 26.99 9.83
C TYR A 183 -1.73 26.27 11.16
N THR A 184 -1.63 27.03 12.26
CA THR A 184 -1.72 26.47 13.61
C THR A 184 -3.14 26.09 14.01
N GLN A 185 -4.15 26.63 13.33
CA GLN A 185 -5.54 26.27 13.53
C GLN A 185 -6.32 26.54 12.25
N TYR A 186 -7.38 25.76 12.03
CA TYR A 186 -8.29 25.98 10.91
C TYR A 186 -9.71 26.19 11.42
N ASN A 187 -10.34 27.26 10.94
CA ASN A 187 -11.76 27.52 11.15
C ASN A 187 -12.51 27.15 9.86
N ILE A 188 -13.41 26.19 9.96
CA ILE A 188 -14.15 25.64 8.84
C ILE A 188 -15.62 26.02 9.01
N PHE A 189 -16.13 26.75 8.02
CA PHE A 189 -17.54 27.13 7.94
C PHE A 189 -18.24 26.19 6.97
N VAL A 190 -19.31 25.56 7.46
CA VAL A 190 -20.13 24.65 6.68
C VAL A 190 -21.56 25.17 6.68
N SER A 191 -22.08 25.47 5.50
CA SER A 191 -23.49 25.83 5.31
C SER A 191 -24.15 24.79 4.44
N PHE A 192 -25.40 24.47 4.74
CA PHE A 192 -26.18 23.53 3.96
C PHE A 192 -27.40 24.25 3.38
N GLU A 193 -27.54 24.24 2.06
CA GLU A 193 -28.59 24.99 1.38
C GLU A 193 -29.88 24.16 1.26
N ASP A 194 -29.74 22.85 1.02
CA ASP A 194 -30.87 21.96 0.74
C ASP A 194 -31.39 21.17 1.96
N LEU A 195 -30.70 21.22 3.11
CA LEU A 195 -31.13 20.48 4.32
C LEU A 195 -32.44 21.04 4.91
N ASN A 196 -32.73 22.34 4.76
CA ASN A 196 -34.01 22.94 5.15
C ASN A 196 -35.20 22.48 4.27
N LYS A 197 -34.93 21.90 3.08
CA LYS A 197 -35.95 21.43 2.14
C LYS A 197 -36.28 19.94 2.35
N LEU A 198 -35.65 19.29 3.33
CA LEU A 198 -35.96 17.91 3.65
C LEU A 198 -37.34 17.84 4.32
N THR A 199 -38.10 16.82 3.95
CA THR A 199 -39.43 16.55 4.53
C THR A 199 -39.36 16.13 6.00
N TYR A 200 -38.17 15.74 6.49
CA TYR A 200 -37.95 15.18 7.81
C TYR A 200 -37.21 16.17 8.73
N THR A 201 -37.56 16.17 10.01
CA THR A 201 -36.88 16.91 11.06
C THR A 201 -35.50 16.31 11.33
N ILE A 202 -34.46 17.16 11.26
CA ILE A 202 -33.10 16.80 11.63
C ILE A 202 -33.00 16.96 13.15
N GLN A 203 -32.61 15.89 13.84
CA GLN A 203 -32.45 15.93 15.29
C GLN A 203 -31.12 16.56 15.65
N ASN A 204 -30.02 15.93 15.22
CA ASN A 204 -28.67 16.35 15.54
C ASN A 204 -27.74 16.24 14.34
N ILE A 205 -26.73 17.11 14.31
CA ILE A 205 -25.63 17.03 13.35
C ILE A 205 -24.34 16.87 14.14
N THR A 206 -23.60 15.80 13.87
CA THR A 206 -22.31 15.52 14.50
C THR A 206 -21.19 15.70 13.49
N PHE A 207 -20.22 16.54 13.84
CA PHE A 207 -19.01 16.75 13.06
C PHE A 207 -17.82 16.06 13.74
N THR A 208 -17.07 15.29 12.97
CA THR A 208 -15.86 14.63 13.43
C THR A 208 -14.67 15.20 12.68
N VAL A 209 -13.75 15.82 13.41
CA VAL A 209 -12.48 16.27 12.87
C VAL A 209 -11.46 15.18 13.17
N SER A 210 -10.93 14.54 12.13
CA SER A 210 -9.88 13.54 12.24
C SER A 210 -8.57 14.11 11.68
N ILE A 211 -7.56 14.22 12.53
CA ILE A 211 -6.24 14.72 12.18
C ILE A 211 -5.27 13.55 12.14
N LYS A 212 -4.52 13.41 11.05
CA LYS A 212 -3.41 12.46 11.00
C LYS A 212 -2.17 13.11 11.58
N VAL A 213 -1.72 12.59 12.71
CA VAL A 213 -0.55 13.08 13.43
C VAL A 213 0.65 12.18 13.12
N TYR A 214 1.70 12.75 12.52
CA TYR A 214 2.98 12.07 12.44
C TYR A 214 3.71 12.28 13.78
N THR A 215 3.42 11.43 14.76
CA THR A 215 4.12 11.52 16.05
C THR A 215 5.63 11.37 15.82
N SER A 216 6.44 12.31 16.35
CA SER A 216 7.92 12.29 16.27
C SER A 216 8.52 10.96 16.72
N LYS A 217 7.91 10.31 17.72
CA LYS A 217 8.33 9.00 18.23
C LYS A 217 8.16 7.88 17.20
N ARG A 218 7.15 7.96 16.31
CA ARG A 218 6.91 6.98 15.24
C ARG A 218 7.82 7.22 14.03
N SER A 219 8.15 8.47 13.71
CA SER A 219 9.15 8.79 12.67
C SER A 219 10.56 8.31 13.06
N LEU A 220 10.97 8.53 14.32
CA LEU A 220 12.25 8.02 14.84
C LEU A 220 12.29 6.48 14.82
N PHE A 221 11.20 5.82 15.25
CA PHE A 221 11.12 4.37 15.28
C PHE A 221 11.10 3.74 13.88
N ASN A 222 10.29 4.29 12.96
CA ASN A 222 10.29 3.88 11.56
C ASN A 222 11.67 4.10 10.92
N GLY A 223 12.36 5.20 11.27
CA GLY A 223 13.73 5.46 10.85
C GLY A 223 14.72 4.38 11.32
N VAL A 224 14.63 3.94 12.58
CA VAL A 224 15.48 2.85 13.11
C VAL A 224 15.19 1.52 12.41
N GLU A 225 13.92 1.19 12.15
CA GLU A 225 13.55 -0.02 11.41
C GLU A 225 14.08 0.01 9.97
N VAL A 226 13.95 1.16 9.30
CA VAL A 226 14.50 1.40 7.95
C VAL A 226 16.03 1.27 7.96
N CYS A 227 16.73 1.82 8.95
CA CYS A 227 18.17 1.67 9.12
C CYS A 227 18.59 0.21 9.33
N PHE A 228 17.84 -0.56 10.13
CA PHE A 228 18.13 -1.98 10.33
C PHE A 228 17.92 -2.78 9.03
N LYS A 229 16.81 -2.53 8.31
CA LYS A 229 16.55 -3.11 6.99
C LYS A 229 17.64 -2.73 5.98
N CYS A 230 18.11 -1.48 6.00
CA CYS A 230 19.19 -0.99 5.15
C CYS A 230 20.53 -1.68 5.48
N ASN A 231 20.91 -1.77 6.75
CA ASN A 231 22.11 -2.49 7.19
C ASN A 231 22.10 -3.96 6.74
N LYS A 232 20.97 -4.66 6.92
CA LYS A 232 20.83 -6.05 6.44
C LYS A 232 20.95 -6.16 4.92
N LYS A 233 20.42 -5.19 4.17
CA LYS A 233 20.52 -5.13 2.70
C LYS A 233 21.93 -4.79 2.23
N CYS A 234 22.61 -3.84 2.86
CA CYS A 234 24.00 -3.50 2.58
C CYS A 234 24.93 -4.68 2.90
N LEU A 235 24.71 -5.39 4.00
CA LEU A 235 25.44 -6.61 4.33
C LEU A 235 25.17 -7.74 3.32
N PHE A 236 23.93 -7.89 2.88
CA PHE A 236 23.57 -8.85 1.83
C PHE A 236 24.27 -8.51 0.51
N ALA A 237 24.18 -7.26 0.04
CA ALA A 237 24.85 -6.77 -1.16
C ALA A 237 26.38 -6.87 -1.06
N HIS A 238 26.96 -6.56 0.10
CA HIS A 238 28.38 -6.73 0.36
C HIS A 238 28.81 -8.21 0.29
N SER A 239 27.98 -9.12 0.82
CA SER A 239 28.26 -10.56 0.72
C SER A 239 28.17 -11.07 -0.72
N LEU A 240 27.30 -10.47 -1.54
CA LEU A 240 27.12 -10.79 -2.95
C LEU A 240 28.19 -10.18 -3.86
N ARG A 241 28.92 -9.14 -3.41
CA ARG A 241 30.02 -8.51 -4.18
C ARG A 241 31.13 -9.50 -4.55
N LYS A 242 31.28 -10.59 -3.80
CA LYS A 242 32.25 -11.65 -4.09
C LYS A 242 31.87 -12.53 -5.28
N PHE A 243 30.63 -12.44 -5.79
CA PHE A 243 30.12 -13.29 -6.87
C PHE A 243 29.65 -12.43 -8.05
N SER A 244 30.06 -12.79 -9.27
CA SER A 244 29.63 -12.11 -10.49
C SER A 244 28.12 -12.27 -10.71
N MET A 245 27.42 -11.22 -11.16
CA MET A 245 25.97 -11.26 -11.44
C MET A 245 25.54 -12.34 -12.46
N ARG A 246 26.50 -12.84 -13.25
CA ARG A 246 26.30 -13.91 -14.22
C ARG A 246 26.07 -15.28 -13.57
N ASP A 247 26.60 -15.48 -12.36
CA ASP A 247 26.55 -16.73 -11.61
C ASP A 247 25.46 -16.74 -10.51
N TRP A 248 24.65 -15.67 -10.45
CA TRP A 248 23.58 -15.54 -9.47
C TRP A 248 22.39 -16.43 -9.83
N GLY A 249 21.88 -17.17 -8.84
CA GLY A 249 20.62 -17.89 -8.95
C GLY A 249 19.44 -16.93 -9.16
N ILE A 250 18.36 -17.40 -9.77
CA ILE A 250 17.18 -16.57 -10.05
C ILE A 250 16.60 -15.96 -8.77
N GLU A 251 16.59 -16.72 -7.67
CA GLU A 251 16.13 -16.27 -6.36
C GLU A 251 17.00 -15.15 -5.77
N GLN A 252 18.33 -15.17 -5.98
CA GLN A 252 19.24 -14.11 -5.52
C GLN A 252 19.02 -12.80 -6.30
N LYS A 253 18.73 -12.91 -7.61
CA LYS A 253 18.38 -11.76 -8.46
C LYS A 253 17.09 -11.10 -8.01
N TRP A 254 16.04 -11.89 -7.76
CA TRP A 254 14.77 -11.37 -7.25
C TRP A 254 14.92 -10.78 -5.86
N MET A 255 15.66 -11.41 -4.95
CA MET A 255 15.95 -10.83 -3.63
C MET A 255 16.71 -9.50 -3.74
N SER A 256 17.69 -9.39 -4.64
CA SER A 256 18.44 -8.15 -4.87
C SER A 256 17.58 -7.00 -5.42
N ILE A 257 16.43 -7.29 -6.05
CA ILE A 257 15.50 -6.29 -6.59
C ILE A 257 14.39 -5.98 -5.58
N LEU A 258 13.76 -7.01 -5.01
CA LEU A 258 12.65 -6.90 -4.07
C LEU A 258 13.06 -6.19 -2.77
N LEU A 259 14.29 -6.43 -2.29
CA LEU A 259 14.81 -5.79 -1.10
C LEU A 259 14.86 -4.25 -1.27
N PRO A 260 15.55 -3.66 -2.26
CA PRO A 260 15.50 -2.21 -2.50
C PRO A 260 14.09 -1.64 -2.69
N LEU A 261 13.22 -2.30 -3.47
CA LEU A 261 11.83 -1.85 -3.68
C LEU A 261 11.02 -1.78 -2.38
N LEU A 262 11.20 -2.76 -1.49
CA LEU A 262 10.50 -2.78 -0.19
C LEU A 262 11.03 -1.70 0.77
N LEU A 263 12.26 -1.21 0.59
CA LEU A 263 12.76 -0.04 1.30
C LEU A 263 12.10 1.24 0.78
N LEU A 264 12.03 1.40 -0.54
CA LEU A 264 11.40 2.57 -1.18
C LEU A 264 9.93 2.69 -0.76
N TYR A 265 9.18 1.58 -0.78
CA TYR A 265 7.77 1.57 -0.36
C TYR A 265 7.56 2.00 1.10
N ASN A 266 8.48 1.65 2.01
CA ASN A 266 8.36 2.00 3.43
C ASN A 266 9.02 3.35 3.78
N GLY A 267 9.77 3.96 2.86
CA GLY A 267 10.47 5.23 3.04
C GLY A 267 9.72 6.44 2.48
N THR A 268 8.71 6.22 1.64
CA THR A 268 7.69 7.21 1.23
C THR A 268 6.47 7.14 2.13
#